data_AF-T1A4T0-F1
#
_entry.id   AF-T1A4T0-F1
#
_cell.length_a   1.000
_cell.length_b   1.000
_cell.length_c   1.000
_cell.angle_alpha   90.00
_cell.angle_beta   90.00
_cell.angle_gamma   90.00
#
_symmetry.space_group_name_H-M   'P 1'
#
loop_
_entity.id
_entity.type
_entity.pdbx_description
1 polymer ?
#
loop_
_entity_poly.entity_id
_entity_poly.type
_entity_poly.pdbx_seq_one_letter_code
_entity_poly.pdbx_strand_id
1 'polypeptide(L)'
;RNKFQRWLTLFLVFGLLSLYLPFSASKFLLLGAPAFALLPAFAIKRLWDIGRYSEMRESMSSLTEERRSRWRAFRRSVKPHHVLVILVVVGLLVPNVWYAMDAGIPSNQKSQYSVQIYQSLPSWLQASGAGASGYYLGAAGSSIDTPNLYDSAAYNWLATQDANVPAPQRPAFISWWDYGFQAIDQGQHPAVADNFQNGIDPSGQFLLSQNESIAIGVLISTLLVGAQGQPGATLSPSIDQILASDGVSPTVINGFLVNLTTDYYQVINNPQIFLPVNPNTLTSLNAMYMVISYYIADVLPLSGVSKLYNDIQAYTGWSIRYAMSDSRLFPFSGQSTGIYYAPADLTGRVIDSGGNPSTYFNVTILGSDGNYYAEGTLPPTVSAVQYYINYFAPFYNSMIYHIYIGYNGTDIGLANGIPGLEGAAASSPIEPGWMLQHFEVAYKTAYYCPPGETSSNPNCNVAMNLPTATALAAKTNGTADTSAT
;
A
#
# COMPACT_ATOMS: atom_id res chain seq x y z
N ARG A 1 41.24 28.80 -30.00
CA ARG A 1 40.02 28.02 -30.34
C ARG A 1 39.81 26.99 -29.23
N ASN A 2 39.06 27.36 -28.18
CA ASN A 2 38.88 26.53 -26.99
C ASN A 2 38.05 25.30 -27.37
N LYS A 3 38.70 24.15 -27.55
CA LYS A 3 37.98 22.87 -27.59
C LYS A 3 37.26 22.76 -26.25
N PHE A 4 35.93 22.80 -26.28
CA PHE A 4 35.11 22.44 -25.12
C PHE A 4 35.67 21.10 -24.60
N GLN A 5 36.15 21.07 -23.36
CA GLN A 5 36.91 19.91 -22.90
C GLN A 5 35.99 18.69 -22.94
N ARG A 6 36.44 17.58 -23.52
CA ARG A 6 35.58 16.41 -23.82
C ARG A 6 34.79 15.91 -22.60
N TRP A 7 35.35 16.07 -21.40
CA TRP A 7 34.67 15.74 -20.14
C TRP A 7 33.48 16.65 -19.83
N LEU A 8 33.53 17.95 -20.18
CA LEU A 8 32.39 18.87 -20.04
C LEU A 8 31.26 18.48 -20.99
N THR A 9 31.57 18.05 -22.20
CA THR A 9 30.56 17.52 -23.14
C THR A 9 29.92 16.24 -22.60
N LEU A 10 30.73 15.30 -22.11
CA LEU A 10 30.23 14.08 -21.49
C LEU A 10 29.33 14.37 -20.28
N PHE A 11 29.73 15.32 -19.43
CA PHE A 11 28.96 15.73 -18.26
C PHE A 11 27.64 16.43 -18.64
N LEU A 12 27.64 17.29 -19.67
CA LEU A 12 26.40 17.89 -20.17
C LEU A 12 25.44 16.85 -20.75
N VAL A 13 25.96 15.89 -21.52
CA VAL A 13 25.14 14.78 -22.06
C VAL A 13 24.57 13.95 -20.91
N PHE A 14 25.39 13.60 -19.92
CA PHE A 14 24.94 12.89 -18.71
C PHE A 14 23.86 13.68 -17.96
N GLY A 15 24.05 14.99 -17.77
CA GLY A 15 23.09 15.85 -17.09
C GLY A 15 21.75 15.96 -17.82
N LEU A 16 21.78 16.09 -19.15
CA LEU A 16 20.56 16.13 -19.97
C LEU A 16 19.81 14.80 -19.96
N LEU A 17 20.50 13.68 -20.09
CA LEU A 17 19.88 12.35 -20.00
C LEU A 17 19.31 12.08 -18.61
N SER A 18 20.01 12.52 -17.57
CA SER A 18 19.59 12.43 -16.17
C SER A 18 18.34 13.25 -15.86
N LEU A 19 18.10 14.34 -16.59
CA LEU A 19 16.85 15.12 -16.52
C LEU A 19 15.72 14.47 -17.32
N TYR A 20 16.03 13.84 -18.45
CA TYR A 20 15.04 13.24 -19.35
C TYR A 20 14.36 12.01 -18.75
N LEU A 21 15.12 11.08 -18.15
CA LEU A 21 14.56 9.82 -17.64
C LEU A 21 13.50 10.01 -16.53
N PRO A 22 13.67 10.92 -15.57
CA PRO A 22 12.63 11.21 -14.58
C PRO A 22 11.32 11.75 -15.15
N PHE A 23 11.33 12.41 -16.32
CA PHE A 23 10.09 12.83 -16.99
C PHE A 23 9.26 11.64 -17.49
N SER A 24 9.89 10.49 -17.78
CA SER A 24 9.16 9.30 -18.21
C SER A 24 8.68 8.46 -17.02
N ALA A 25 9.47 8.36 -15.94
CA ALA A 25 9.05 7.71 -14.71
C ALA A 25 9.84 8.21 -13.49
N SER A 26 9.13 8.45 -12.39
CA SER A 26 9.70 8.94 -11.13
C SER A 26 10.77 8.01 -10.54
N LYS A 27 10.69 6.69 -10.79
CA LYS A 27 11.71 5.70 -10.34
C LYS A 27 13.12 5.99 -10.83
N PHE A 28 13.28 6.77 -11.90
CA PHE A 28 14.59 7.15 -12.43
C PHE A 28 15.18 8.41 -11.77
N LEU A 29 14.48 9.07 -10.84
CA LEU A 29 15.00 10.23 -10.10
C LEU A 29 16.33 9.93 -9.40
N LEU A 30 16.49 8.71 -8.87
CA LEU A 30 17.73 8.30 -8.20
C LEU A 30 18.93 8.31 -9.17
N LEU A 31 18.73 7.91 -10.42
CA LEU A 31 19.79 7.93 -11.44
C LEU A 31 20.22 9.36 -11.78
N GLY A 32 19.29 10.32 -11.68
CA GLY A 32 19.56 11.73 -11.96
C GLY A 32 20.16 12.50 -10.79
N ALA A 33 20.10 11.98 -9.57
CA ALA A 33 20.56 12.68 -8.36
C ALA A 33 22.02 13.19 -8.46
N PRO A 34 23.01 12.42 -8.97
CA PRO A 34 24.37 12.94 -9.14
C PRO A 34 24.45 14.14 -10.10
N ALA A 35 23.67 14.13 -11.18
CA ALA A 35 23.60 15.25 -12.11
C ALA A 35 22.97 16.48 -11.45
N PHE A 36 21.89 16.29 -10.67
CA PHE A 36 21.22 17.35 -9.92
C PHE A 36 22.12 17.99 -8.85
N ALA A 37 23.06 17.24 -8.29
CA ALA A 37 24.05 17.79 -7.37
C ALA A 37 25.19 18.52 -8.09
N LEU A 38 25.72 17.96 -9.17
CA LEU A 38 26.91 18.47 -9.85
C LEU A 38 26.64 19.70 -10.73
N LEU A 39 25.47 19.80 -11.38
CA LEU A 39 25.14 20.94 -12.24
C LEU A 39 25.09 22.27 -11.45
N PRO A 40 24.38 22.38 -10.31
CA PRO A 40 24.41 23.58 -9.46
C PRO A 40 25.77 23.80 -8.80
N ALA A 41 26.56 22.75 -8.54
CA ALA A 41 27.90 22.91 -7.93
C ALA A 41 28.83 23.80 -8.77
N PHE A 42 28.72 23.77 -10.10
CA PHE A 42 29.45 24.71 -10.96
C PHE A 42 29.02 26.17 -10.75
N ALA A 43 27.72 26.42 -10.60
CA ALA A 43 27.20 27.76 -10.31
C ALA A 43 27.62 28.24 -8.92
N ILE A 44 27.57 27.37 -7.91
CA ILE A 44 28.03 27.65 -6.55
C ILE A 44 29.54 27.96 -6.54
N LYS A 45 30.35 27.15 -7.25
CA LYS A 45 31.78 27.43 -7.42
C LYS A 45 32.00 28.80 -8.06
N ARG A 46 31.22 29.15 -9.10
CA ARG A 46 31.33 30.46 -9.75
C ARG A 46 30.99 31.61 -8.80
N LEU A 47 29.95 31.47 -7.98
CA LEU A 47 29.60 32.42 -6.93
C LEU A 47 30.74 32.56 -5.89
N TRP A 48 31.34 31.44 -5.50
CA TRP A 48 32.49 31.41 -4.60
C TRP A 48 33.69 32.17 -5.17
N ASP A 49 34.02 31.96 -6.44
CA ASP A 49 35.10 32.65 -7.15
C ASP A 49 34.84 34.17 -7.23
N ILE A 50 33.59 34.59 -7.49
CA ILE A 50 33.18 36.03 -7.49
C ILE A 50 33.37 36.64 -6.11
N GLY A 51 33.17 35.86 -5.04
CA GLY A 51 33.36 36.30 -3.66
C GLY A 51 34.81 36.58 -3.28
N ARG A 52 35.81 36.14 -4.05
CA ARG A 52 37.26 36.38 -3.80
C ARG A 52 37.67 36.17 -2.32
N TYR A 53 37.14 35.12 -1.69
CA TYR A 53 37.32 34.85 -0.26
C TYR A 53 38.77 34.61 0.17
N SER A 54 39.64 34.16 -0.74
CA SER A 54 41.09 34.04 -0.48
C SER A 54 41.70 35.40 -0.16
N GLU A 55 41.38 36.43 -0.93
CA GLU A 55 41.88 37.79 -0.73
C GLU A 55 41.28 38.43 0.51
N MET A 56 40.01 38.13 0.81
CA MET A 56 39.38 38.53 2.07
C MET A 56 40.15 37.96 3.27
N ARG A 57 40.53 36.67 3.19
CA ARG A 57 41.29 36.00 4.25
C ARG A 57 42.69 36.59 4.41
N GLU A 58 43.40 36.82 3.30
CA GLU A 58 44.74 37.42 3.30
C GLU A 58 44.73 38.85 3.87
N SER A 59 43.75 39.66 3.46
CA SER A 59 43.51 41.01 4.02
C SER A 59 43.15 40.97 5.51
N MET A 60 42.37 39.98 5.93
CA MET A 60 42.02 39.80 7.33
C MET A 60 43.24 39.38 8.16
N SER A 61 44.09 38.47 7.68
CA SER A 61 45.31 38.07 8.39
C SER A 61 46.30 39.23 8.51
N SER A 62 46.55 39.98 7.44
CA SER A 62 47.49 41.10 7.47
C SER A 62 47.01 42.23 8.38
N LEU A 63 45.72 42.56 8.34
CA LEU A 63 45.13 43.58 9.23
C LEU A 63 45.03 43.13 10.69
N THR A 64 45.03 41.81 10.97
CA THR A 64 45.03 41.26 12.33
C THR A 64 46.43 41.26 12.94
N GLU A 65 47.46 41.03 12.13
CA GLU A 65 48.87 41.16 12.54
C GLU A 65 49.25 42.62 12.80
N GLU A 66 48.78 43.54 11.97
CA GLU A 66 49.09 44.97 12.07
C GLU A 66 48.30 45.69 13.19
N ARG A 67 47.07 45.23 13.48
CA ARG A 67 46.19 45.85 14.49
C ARG A 67 45.79 44.85 15.55
N ARG A 68 46.09 45.15 16.82
CA ARG A 68 45.76 44.36 18.03
C ARG A 68 44.25 44.06 18.26
N SER A 69 43.36 44.26 17.29
CA SER A 69 41.91 44.01 17.39
C SER A 69 41.37 43.27 16.17
N ARG A 70 41.12 41.96 16.35
CA ARG A 70 40.55 41.03 15.36
C ARG A 70 39.22 41.51 14.78
N TRP A 71 38.40 42.19 15.59
CA TRP A 71 37.09 42.70 15.18
C TRP A 71 37.16 43.83 14.14
N ARG A 72 38.11 44.77 14.32
CA ARG A 72 38.31 45.88 13.37
C ARG A 72 38.90 45.40 12.04
N ALA A 73 39.77 44.39 12.07
CA ALA A 73 40.30 43.73 10.88
C ALA A 73 39.18 43.05 10.09
N PHE A 74 38.31 42.29 10.79
CA PHE A 74 37.14 41.65 10.19
C PHE A 74 36.20 42.64 9.49
N ARG A 75 35.76 43.70 10.19
CA ARG A 75 34.82 44.69 9.63
C ARG A 75 35.35 45.41 8.39
N ARG A 76 36.66 45.57 8.24
CA ARG A 76 37.28 46.20 7.05
C ARG A 76 37.53 45.22 5.92
N SER A 77 37.75 43.95 6.24
CA SER A 77 38.04 42.91 5.25
C SER A 77 36.76 42.40 4.57
N VAL A 78 35.65 42.31 5.33
CA VAL A 78 34.35 41.86 4.81
C VAL A 78 33.66 42.99 4.04
N LYS A 79 33.54 42.82 2.72
CA LYS A 79 32.74 43.67 1.82
C LYS A 79 31.32 43.13 1.63
N PRO A 80 30.32 43.95 1.24
CA PRO A 80 28.93 43.53 1.07
C PRO A 80 28.71 42.31 0.16
N HIS A 81 29.49 42.15 -0.91
CA HIS A 81 29.35 41.00 -1.82
C HIS A 81 29.72 39.66 -1.18
N HIS A 82 30.64 39.63 -0.20
CA HIS A 82 30.94 38.39 0.54
C HIS A 82 29.71 37.92 1.32
N VAL A 83 29.00 38.86 1.95
CA VAL A 83 27.77 38.55 2.69
C VAL A 83 26.68 38.08 1.74
N LEU A 84 26.48 38.76 0.61
CA LEU A 84 25.49 38.37 -0.40
C LEU A 84 25.76 36.99 -0.97
N VAL A 85 27.00 36.67 -1.32
CA VAL A 85 27.37 35.35 -1.85
C VAL A 85 27.14 34.26 -0.80
N ILE A 86 27.53 34.48 0.47
CA ILE A 86 27.23 33.54 1.56
C ILE A 86 25.72 33.35 1.72
N LEU A 87 24.93 34.44 1.75
CA LEU A 87 23.47 34.35 1.90
C LEU A 87 22.82 33.57 0.76
N VAL A 88 23.27 33.75 -0.49
CA VAL A 88 22.78 32.96 -1.63
C VAL A 88 23.15 31.49 -1.48
N VAL A 89 24.41 31.18 -1.13
CA VAL A 89 24.85 29.79 -0.97
C VAL A 89 24.10 29.10 0.19
N VAL A 90 23.94 29.77 1.33
CA VAL A 90 23.19 29.27 2.47
C VAL A 90 21.70 29.12 2.12
N GLY A 91 21.10 30.11 1.45
CA GLY A 91 19.70 30.06 1.00
C GLY A 91 19.43 28.93 0.00
N LEU A 92 20.44 28.49 -0.76
CA LEU A 92 20.35 27.32 -1.63
C LEU A 92 20.57 26.01 -0.86
N LEU A 93 21.56 25.95 0.05
CA LEU A 93 21.92 24.72 0.74
C LEU A 93 20.93 24.34 1.84
N VAL A 94 20.52 25.30 2.69
CA VAL A 94 19.71 25.02 3.88
C VAL A 94 18.39 24.33 3.53
N PRO A 95 17.59 24.78 2.54
CA PRO A 95 16.37 24.07 2.17
C PRO A 95 16.64 22.64 1.68
N ASN A 96 17.67 22.43 0.85
CA ASN A 96 18.00 21.10 0.34
C ASN A 96 18.49 20.14 1.44
N VAL A 97 19.30 20.63 2.38
CA VAL A 97 19.72 19.86 3.56
C VAL A 97 18.52 19.53 4.43
N TRP A 98 17.60 20.49 4.62
CA TRP A 98 16.39 20.27 5.40
C TRP A 98 15.48 19.20 4.76
N TYR A 99 15.24 19.27 3.45
CA TYR A 99 14.49 18.23 2.73
C TYR A 99 15.18 16.87 2.80
N ALA A 100 16.51 16.81 2.72
CA ALA A 100 17.25 15.56 2.86
C ALA A 100 17.13 14.97 4.27
N MET A 101 17.19 15.81 5.31
CA MET A 101 16.95 15.39 6.70
C MET A 101 15.51 14.90 6.88
N ASP A 102 14.53 15.64 6.36
CA ASP A 102 13.12 15.27 6.43
C ASP A 102 12.86 13.91 5.73
N ALA A 103 13.45 13.70 4.55
CA ALA A 103 13.39 12.43 3.81
C ALA A 103 14.07 11.26 4.53
N GLY A 104 15.10 11.53 5.32
CA GLY A 104 15.81 10.53 6.11
C GLY A 104 15.12 10.14 7.42
N ILE A 105 14.11 10.89 7.86
CA ILE A 105 13.35 10.60 9.08
C ILE A 105 12.10 9.79 8.72
N PRO A 106 11.86 8.64 9.38
CA PRO A 106 10.66 7.83 9.13
C PRO A 106 9.38 8.63 9.37
N SER A 107 8.43 8.55 8.44
CA SER A 107 7.18 9.34 8.49
C SER A 107 6.41 9.17 9.81
N ASN A 108 6.36 7.95 10.34
CA ASN A 108 5.71 7.59 11.60
C ASN A 108 6.41 8.15 12.86
N GLN A 109 7.62 8.71 12.75
CA GLN A 109 8.34 9.33 13.86
C GLN A 109 8.41 10.87 13.75
N LYS A 110 8.01 11.44 12.62
CA LYS A 110 8.19 12.88 12.33
C LYS A 110 7.49 13.80 13.31
N SER A 111 6.29 13.44 13.75
CA SER A 111 5.54 14.24 14.73
C SER A 111 6.36 14.47 16.01
N GLN A 112 6.98 13.41 16.52
CA GLN A 112 7.82 13.47 17.71
C GLN A 112 9.07 14.34 17.49
N TYR A 113 9.78 14.14 16.37
CA TYR A 113 10.96 14.95 16.05
C TYR A 113 10.62 16.42 15.80
N SER A 114 9.49 16.73 15.17
CA SER A 114 9.04 18.12 14.99
C SER A 114 8.79 18.82 16.32
N VAL A 115 8.23 18.11 17.32
CA VAL A 115 8.07 18.65 18.68
C VAL A 115 9.43 18.87 19.36
N GLN A 116 10.41 17.97 19.17
CA GLN A 116 11.76 18.17 19.68
C GLN A 116 12.45 19.38 19.04
N ILE A 117 12.30 19.57 17.72
CA ILE A 117 12.79 20.74 17.00
C ILE A 117 12.14 22.01 17.58
N TYR A 118 10.81 22.02 17.72
CA TYR A 118 10.07 23.12 18.33
C TYR A 118 10.63 23.51 19.70
N GLN A 119 10.86 22.54 20.58
CA GLN A 119 11.36 22.75 21.94
C GLN A 119 12.83 23.23 21.96
N SER A 120 13.61 22.89 20.93
CA SER A 120 15.01 23.34 20.81
C SER A 120 15.16 24.77 20.29
N LEU A 121 14.11 25.32 19.66
CA LEU A 121 14.15 26.65 19.05
C LEU A 121 13.86 27.74 20.10
N PRO A 122 14.54 28.90 20.01
CA PRO A 122 14.16 30.10 20.76
C PRO A 122 12.70 30.48 20.49
N SER A 123 12.02 31.06 21.48
CA SER A 123 10.58 31.41 21.40
C SER A 123 10.21 32.31 20.21
N TRP A 124 11.13 33.13 19.71
CA TRP A 124 10.92 34.00 18.55
C TRP A 124 11.09 33.29 17.19
N LEU A 125 11.60 32.06 17.15
CA LEU A 125 11.68 31.18 15.98
C LEU A 125 10.64 30.05 16.00
N GLN A 126 9.95 29.88 17.12
CA GLN A 126 8.92 28.87 17.25
C GLN A 126 7.70 29.23 16.39
N ALA A 127 7.21 28.25 15.63
CA ALA A 127 5.88 28.32 15.03
C ALA A 127 4.78 28.52 16.09
N SER A 128 3.57 28.95 15.70
CA SER A 128 2.45 29.00 16.64
C SER A 128 2.18 27.60 17.22
N GLY A 129 2.02 27.51 18.55
CA GLY A 129 2.05 26.24 19.28
C GLY A 129 1.03 25.17 18.86
N ALA A 130 -0.03 25.55 18.15
CA ALA A 130 -1.09 24.64 17.68
C ALA A 130 -0.70 23.75 16.48
N GLY A 131 0.51 23.88 15.91
CA GLY A 131 0.93 23.12 14.73
C GLY A 131 2.31 22.47 14.82
N ALA A 132 2.95 22.45 16.00
CA ALA A 132 4.37 22.07 16.12
C ALA A 132 4.70 20.66 15.61
N SER A 133 3.77 19.70 15.69
CA SER A 133 3.96 18.31 15.26
C SER A 133 4.13 18.14 13.74
N GLY A 134 3.47 18.97 12.93
CA GLY A 134 3.50 18.89 11.46
C GLY A 134 4.23 20.04 10.77
N TYR A 135 4.76 21.00 11.53
CA TYR A 135 5.29 22.24 10.95
C TYR A 135 6.70 22.10 10.37
N TYR A 136 7.56 21.33 11.04
CA TYR A 136 9.00 21.29 10.72
C TYR A 136 9.39 20.12 9.81
N LEU A 137 8.69 18.99 9.91
CA LEU A 137 8.93 17.76 9.17
C LEU A 137 7.60 17.24 8.62
N GLY A 138 7.65 16.52 7.49
CA GLY A 138 6.47 15.87 6.90
C GLY A 138 6.36 15.96 5.37
N ALA A 139 7.32 16.57 4.69
CA ALA A 139 7.25 16.78 3.24
C ALA A 139 7.63 15.54 2.42
N ALA A 140 8.58 14.72 2.90
CA ALA A 140 9.00 13.50 2.21
C ALA A 140 9.51 12.44 3.18
N GLY A 141 9.25 11.15 3.00
CA GLY A 141 9.83 10.09 3.84
C GLY A 141 8.94 8.86 3.89
N SER A 142 9.54 7.69 4.07
CA SER A 142 8.81 6.42 4.18
C SER A 142 8.54 6.07 5.64
N SER A 143 7.47 5.35 5.90
CA SER A 143 7.28 4.70 7.21
C SER A 143 8.33 3.60 7.36
N ILE A 144 8.80 3.36 8.57
CA ILE A 144 9.56 2.15 8.91
C ILE A 144 8.66 1.24 9.72
N ASP A 145 8.68 -0.04 9.38
CA ASP A 145 8.00 -1.08 10.11
C ASP A 145 8.53 -1.17 11.54
N THR A 146 7.62 -1.08 12.50
CA THR A 146 7.95 -1.28 13.90
C THR A 146 7.19 -2.51 14.40
N PRO A 147 7.71 -3.25 15.39
CA PRO A 147 7.03 -4.43 15.93
C PRO A 147 5.60 -4.14 16.42
N ASN A 148 5.28 -2.86 16.64
CA ASN A 148 4.01 -2.38 17.16
C ASN A 148 3.02 -1.93 16.09
N LEU A 149 3.35 -2.03 14.80
CA LEU A 149 2.38 -1.82 13.73
C LEU A 149 1.49 -3.06 13.59
N TYR A 150 0.24 -2.83 13.15
CA TYR A 150 -0.77 -3.89 13.05
C TYR A 150 -0.34 -5.04 12.13
N ASP A 151 0.28 -4.71 10.99
CA ASP A 151 0.75 -5.64 9.98
C ASP A 151 2.00 -6.38 10.46
N SER A 152 2.99 -5.66 10.99
CA SER A 152 4.21 -6.22 11.57
C SER A 152 3.91 -7.22 12.69
N ALA A 153 2.97 -6.91 13.58
CA ALA A 153 2.52 -7.83 14.63
C ALA A 153 1.84 -9.08 14.03
N ALA A 154 1.01 -8.91 12.99
CA ALA A 154 0.36 -10.01 12.29
C ALA A 154 1.38 -10.94 11.60
N TYR A 155 2.38 -10.39 10.91
CA TYR A 155 3.44 -11.18 10.28
C TYR A 155 4.31 -11.89 11.31
N ASN A 156 4.63 -11.26 12.43
CA ASN A 156 5.33 -11.93 13.53
C ASN A 156 4.53 -13.12 14.07
N TRP A 157 3.20 -13.00 14.17
CA TRP A 157 2.33 -14.12 14.52
C TRP A 157 2.33 -15.20 13.43
N LEU A 158 2.22 -14.80 12.15
CA LEU A 158 2.22 -15.73 11.01
C LEU A 158 3.51 -16.55 10.99
N ALA A 159 4.66 -15.96 11.30
CA ALA A 159 5.96 -16.65 11.36
C ALA A 159 6.01 -17.80 12.35
N THR A 160 5.16 -17.79 13.38
CA THR A 160 5.04 -18.86 14.37
C THR A 160 4.17 -20.02 13.90
N GLN A 161 3.40 -19.85 12.83
CA GLN A 161 2.54 -20.88 12.24
C GLN A 161 3.36 -21.83 11.35
N ASP A 162 2.91 -23.09 11.25
CA ASP A 162 3.55 -24.17 10.48
C ASP A 162 5.08 -24.28 10.67
N ALA A 163 5.58 -23.90 11.85
CA ALA A 163 7.01 -23.86 12.14
C ALA A 163 7.68 -25.24 12.19
N ASN A 164 6.90 -26.31 12.09
CA ASN A 164 7.34 -27.69 11.95
C ASN A 164 7.89 -28.02 10.54
N VAL A 165 7.70 -27.15 9.53
CA VAL A 165 8.29 -27.30 8.20
C VAL A 165 9.11 -26.06 7.79
N PRO A 166 10.11 -26.21 6.90
CA PRO A 166 10.89 -25.08 6.38
C PRO A 166 9.99 -24.04 5.70
N ALA A 167 10.35 -22.75 5.80
CA ALA A 167 9.56 -21.64 5.27
C ALA A 167 9.08 -21.84 3.81
N PRO A 168 9.89 -22.29 2.83
CA PRO A 168 9.42 -22.51 1.46
C PRO A 168 8.39 -23.64 1.29
N GLN A 169 8.24 -24.52 2.29
CA GLN A 169 7.30 -25.65 2.29
C GLN A 169 6.05 -25.36 3.15
N ARG A 170 5.99 -24.20 3.80
CA ARG A 170 4.81 -23.79 4.56
C ARG A 170 3.65 -23.47 3.62
N PRO A 171 2.40 -23.51 4.12
CA PRO A 171 1.25 -23.06 3.36
C PRO A 171 1.39 -21.62 2.91
N ALA A 172 0.95 -21.33 1.69
CA ALA A 172 1.01 -20.00 1.12
C ALA A 172 0.00 -19.04 1.76
N PHE A 173 0.41 -17.79 1.76
CA PHE A 173 -0.35 -16.60 2.11
C PHE A 173 -0.94 -15.97 0.83
N ILE A 174 -2.21 -15.56 0.89
CA ILE A 174 -2.91 -14.89 -0.22
C ILE A 174 -3.48 -13.55 0.24
N SER A 175 -3.07 -12.48 -0.42
CA SER A 175 -3.60 -11.14 -0.26
C SER A 175 -3.12 -10.27 -1.42
N TRP A 176 -3.28 -8.96 -1.33
CA TRP A 176 -2.80 -8.04 -2.35
C TRP A 176 -1.27 -8.12 -2.49
N TRP A 177 -0.77 -7.93 -3.71
CA TRP A 177 0.63 -8.20 -4.07
C TRP A 177 1.63 -7.33 -3.29
N ASP A 178 1.22 -6.13 -2.86
CA ASP A 178 2.02 -5.23 -2.02
C ASP A 178 2.54 -5.91 -0.75
N TYR A 179 1.84 -6.95 -0.28
CA TYR A 179 2.06 -7.61 1.01
C TYR A 179 2.95 -8.85 0.90
N GLY A 180 3.27 -9.31 -0.31
CA GLY A 180 3.91 -10.60 -0.54
C GLY A 180 5.32 -10.70 0.03
N PHE A 181 6.17 -9.69 -0.18
CA PHE A 181 7.54 -9.73 0.34
C PHE A 181 7.58 -9.74 1.87
N GLN A 182 6.68 -9.01 2.53
CA GLN A 182 6.64 -9.00 3.99
C GLN A 182 6.09 -10.32 4.55
N ALA A 183 5.10 -10.92 3.89
CA ALA A 183 4.63 -12.27 4.23
C ALA A 183 5.75 -13.33 4.09
N ILE A 184 6.61 -13.19 3.08
CA ILE A 184 7.76 -14.09 2.87
C ILE A 184 8.88 -13.84 3.88
N ASP A 185 9.35 -12.60 4.02
CA ASP A 185 10.52 -12.24 4.83
C ASP A 185 10.21 -12.24 6.32
N GLN A 186 9.16 -11.53 6.73
CA GLN A 186 8.77 -11.45 8.14
C GLN A 186 7.83 -12.58 8.52
N GLY A 187 6.82 -12.85 7.70
CA GLY A 187 5.82 -13.88 7.95
C GLY A 187 6.33 -15.30 7.75
N GLN A 188 7.48 -15.53 7.10
CA GLN A 188 8.09 -16.84 6.87
C GLN A 188 7.21 -17.84 6.07
N HIS A 189 6.24 -17.35 5.29
CA HIS A 189 5.35 -18.16 4.46
C HIS A 189 5.48 -17.76 2.98
N PRO A 190 5.38 -18.69 2.01
CA PRO A 190 5.33 -18.32 0.61
C PRO A 190 4.09 -17.47 0.33
N ALA A 191 4.12 -16.62 -0.69
CA ALA A 191 2.98 -15.78 -1.06
C ALA A 191 2.46 -16.16 -2.46
N VAL A 192 1.14 -16.09 -2.65
CA VAL A 192 0.51 -16.28 -3.97
C VAL A 192 0.83 -15.12 -4.90
N ALA A 193 0.85 -13.90 -4.37
CA ALA A 193 1.26 -12.69 -5.08
C ALA A 193 2.40 -11.97 -4.35
N ASP A 194 3.24 -11.27 -5.12
CA ASP A 194 4.42 -10.58 -4.60
C ASP A 194 4.69 -9.21 -5.27
N ASN A 195 5.63 -8.47 -4.68
CA ASN A 195 5.97 -7.11 -5.10
C ASN A 195 6.64 -7.01 -6.48
N PHE A 196 6.94 -8.13 -7.14
CA PHE A 196 7.32 -8.16 -8.56
C PHE A 196 6.10 -8.27 -9.49
N GLN A 197 4.88 -8.14 -8.96
CA GLN A 197 3.61 -8.22 -9.71
C GLN A 197 3.32 -9.64 -10.23
N ASN A 198 3.89 -10.66 -9.59
CA ASN A 198 3.48 -12.04 -9.82
C ASN A 198 2.17 -12.33 -9.09
N GLY A 199 1.33 -13.20 -9.65
CA GLY A 199 0.14 -13.72 -8.96
C GLY A 199 -0.99 -12.72 -8.69
N ILE A 200 -0.98 -11.56 -9.38
CA ILE A 200 -2.04 -10.54 -9.28
C ILE A 200 -3.40 -11.14 -9.61
N ASP A 201 -3.49 -11.91 -10.70
CA ASP A 201 -4.75 -12.49 -11.17
C ASP A 201 -5.44 -13.37 -10.11
N PRO A 202 -4.81 -14.44 -9.56
CA PRO A 202 -5.45 -15.25 -8.53
C PRO A 202 -5.69 -14.46 -7.24
N SER A 203 -4.77 -13.60 -6.81
CA SER A 203 -4.94 -12.89 -5.54
C SER A 203 -6.04 -11.82 -5.59
N GLY A 204 -6.12 -11.06 -6.68
CA GLY A 204 -7.19 -10.09 -6.89
C GLY A 204 -8.55 -10.75 -7.07
N GLN A 205 -8.63 -11.87 -7.81
CA GLN A 205 -9.89 -12.62 -7.93
C GLN A 205 -10.32 -13.25 -6.60
N PHE A 206 -9.39 -13.72 -5.77
CA PHE A 206 -9.72 -14.18 -4.42
C PHE A 206 -10.31 -13.04 -3.58
N LEU A 207 -9.63 -11.89 -3.52
CA LEU A 207 -10.08 -10.73 -2.75
C LEU A 207 -11.45 -10.19 -3.21
N LEU A 208 -11.75 -10.27 -4.50
CA LEU A 208 -12.99 -9.80 -5.11
C LEU A 208 -14.04 -10.90 -5.31
N SER A 209 -13.77 -12.12 -4.84
CA SER A 209 -14.68 -13.26 -4.98
C SER A 209 -16.03 -12.95 -4.33
N GLN A 210 -17.11 -13.30 -5.02
CA GLN A 210 -18.48 -12.90 -4.67
C GLN A 210 -19.18 -13.86 -3.71
N ASN A 211 -18.52 -14.96 -3.34
CA ASN A 211 -18.93 -15.89 -2.31
C ASN A 211 -17.76 -16.86 -2.02
N GLU A 212 -17.96 -17.68 -0.99
CA GLU A 212 -16.96 -18.63 -0.51
C GLU A 212 -16.61 -19.72 -1.55
N SER A 213 -17.58 -20.22 -2.31
CA SER A 213 -17.33 -21.23 -3.35
C SER A 213 -16.40 -20.71 -4.45
N ILE A 214 -16.61 -19.47 -4.89
CA ILE A 214 -15.73 -18.83 -5.89
C ILE A 214 -14.34 -18.60 -5.28
N ALA A 215 -14.26 -18.12 -4.04
CA ALA A 215 -12.98 -17.89 -3.37
C ALA A 215 -12.14 -19.18 -3.27
N ILE A 216 -12.74 -20.29 -2.84
CA ILE A 216 -12.07 -21.61 -2.81
C ILE A 216 -11.77 -22.09 -4.23
N GLY A 217 -12.66 -21.85 -5.20
CA GLY A 217 -12.41 -22.10 -6.62
C GLY A 217 -11.16 -21.39 -7.16
N VAL A 218 -10.88 -20.17 -6.70
CA VAL A 218 -9.64 -19.44 -7.01
C VAL A 218 -8.41 -20.13 -6.41
N LEU A 219 -8.52 -20.65 -5.17
CA LEU A 219 -7.43 -21.42 -4.56
C LEU A 219 -7.15 -22.72 -5.34
N ILE A 220 -8.21 -23.45 -5.72
CA ILE A 220 -8.11 -24.67 -6.53
C ILE A 220 -7.45 -24.36 -7.87
N SER A 221 -7.96 -23.39 -8.62
CA SER A 221 -7.40 -22.99 -9.92
C SER A 221 -5.94 -22.55 -9.80
N THR A 222 -5.54 -21.89 -8.72
CA THR A 222 -4.14 -21.55 -8.45
C THR A 222 -3.26 -22.80 -8.33
N LEU A 223 -3.71 -23.81 -7.59
CA LEU A 223 -2.98 -25.08 -7.47
C LEU A 223 -2.94 -25.85 -8.80
N LEU A 224 -4.04 -25.83 -9.57
CA LEU A 224 -4.11 -26.48 -10.88
C LEU A 224 -3.14 -25.84 -11.88
N VAL A 225 -3.06 -24.51 -11.95
CA VAL A 225 -2.10 -23.79 -12.80
C VAL A 225 -0.67 -24.11 -12.38
N GLY A 226 -0.38 -24.15 -11.07
CA GLY A 226 0.93 -24.59 -10.58
C GLY A 226 1.24 -26.03 -11.02
N ALA A 227 0.27 -26.94 -10.93
CA ALA A 227 0.44 -28.36 -11.23
C ALA A 227 0.48 -28.66 -12.74
N GLN A 228 -0.04 -27.76 -13.57
CA GLN A 228 0.06 -27.79 -15.03
C GLN A 228 1.53 -27.79 -15.49
N GLY A 229 2.41 -27.11 -14.73
CA GLY A 229 3.86 -27.06 -14.96
C GLY A 229 4.31 -26.23 -16.16
N GLN A 230 3.55 -26.21 -17.26
CA GLN A 230 3.78 -25.38 -18.45
C GLN A 230 2.49 -24.68 -18.87
N PRO A 231 2.49 -23.36 -19.09
CA PRO A 231 1.31 -22.64 -19.56
C PRO A 231 0.76 -23.23 -20.86
N GLY A 232 -0.56 -23.46 -20.91
CA GLY A 232 -1.25 -24.00 -22.08
C GLY A 232 -1.18 -25.52 -22.26
N ALA A 233 -0.67 -26.26 -21.27
CA ALA A 233 -0.67 -27.73 -21.28
C ALA A 233 -1.93 -28.32 -20.60
N THR A 234 -2.19 -29.61 -20.79
CA THR A 234 -3.21 -30.31 -20.00
C THR A 234 -2.64 -30.77 -18.66
N LEU A 235 -3.52 -30.97 -17.69
CA LEU A 235 -3.23 -31.55 -16.39
C LEU A 235 -2.78 -33.02 -16.51
N SER A 236 -2.12 -33.51 -15.47
CA SER A 236 -1.72 -34.92 -15.40
C SER A 236 -2.94 -35.84 -15.23
N PRO A 237 -2.87 -37.11 -15.72
CA PRO A 237 -3.97 -38.07 -15.57
C PRO A 237 -4.44 -38.29 -14.12
N SER A 238 -3.54 -38.15 -13.15
CA SER A 238 -3.88 -38.29 -11.73
C SER A 238 -4.74 -37.13 -11.22
N ILE A 239 -4.49 -35.91 -11.70
CA ILE A 239 -5.33 -34.75 -11.37
C ILE A 239 -6.68 -34.88 -12.08
N ASP A 240 -6.68 -35.30 -13.35
CA ASP A 240 -7.93 -35.55 -14.08
C ASP A 240 -8.80 -36.60 -13.36
N GLN A 241 -8.19 -37.63 -12.78
CA GLN A 241 -8.91 -38.63 -11.99
C GLN A 241 -9.54 -38.02 -10.72
N ILE A 242 -8.83 -37.12 -10.02
CA ILE A 242 -9.36 -36.41 -8.84
C ILE A 242 -10.52 -35.50 -9.23
N LEU A 243 -10.37 -34.71 -10.31
CA LEU A 243 -11.44 -33.86 -10.82
C LEU A 243 -12.69 -34.69 -11.13
N ALA A 244 -12.52 -35.81 -11.84
CA ALA A 244 -13.63 -36.69 -12.20
C ALA A 244 -14.29 -37.36 -10.98
N SER A 245 -13.51 -37.80 -9.98
CA SER A 245 -14.06 -38.39 -8.76
C SER A 245 -14.89 -37.40 -7.94
N ASP A 246 -14.53 -36.12 -8.04
CA ASP A 246 -15.17 -35.04 -7.30
C ASP A 246 -16.28 -34.34 -8.07
N GLY A 247 -16.65 -34.88 -9.25
CA GLY A 247 -17.78 -34.39 -10.04
C GLY A 247 -17.45 -33.22 -10.96
N VAL A 248 -16.17 -32.91 -11.18
CA VAL A 248 -15.71 -31.86 -12.10
C VAL A 248 -15.21 -32.48 -13.39
N SER A 249 -15.67 -31.96 -14.54
CA SER A 249 -15.25 -32.49 -15.85
C SER A 249 -13.78 -32.14 -16.15
N PRO A 250 -12.87 -33.13 -16.27
CA PRO A 250 -11.47 -32.84 -16.59
C PRO A 250 -11.33 -32.22 -17.98
N THR A 251 -12.18 -32.62 -18.93
CA THR A 251 -12.20 -32.06 -20.29
C THR A 251 -12.49 -30.57 -20.29
N VAL A 252 -13.41 -30.11 -19.44
CA VAL A 252 -13.77 -28.69 -19.34
C VAL A 252 -12.62 -27.90 -18.71
N ILE A 253 -12.07 -28.38 -17.59
CA ILE A 253 -10.94 -27.74 -16.90
C ILE A 253 -9.71 -27.64 -17.81
N ASN A 254 -9.35 -28.73 -18.49
CA ASN A 254 -8.25 -28.73 -19.46
C ASN A 254 -8.54 -27.81 -20.65
N GLY A 255 -9.80 -27.70 -21.09
CA GLY A 255 -10.20 -26.76 -22.13
C GLY A 255 -9.90 -25.31 -21.77
N PHE A 256 -10.25 -24.89 -20.55
CA PHE A 256 -9.93 -23.57 -20.01
C PHE A 256 -8.42 -23.36 -19.90
N LEU A 257 -7.69 -24.31 -19.32
CA LEU A 257 -6.23 -24.22 -19.14
C LEU A 257 -5.42 -24.12 -20.45
N VAL A 258 -5.97 -24.62 -21.57
CA VAL A 258 -5.30 -24.63 -22.88
C VAL A 258 -5.73 -23.47 -23.77
N ASN A 259 -6.98 -23.01 -23.70
CA ASN A 259 -7.54 -22.02 -24.63
C ASN A 259 -8.02 -20.73 -23.94
N LEU A 260 -7.05 -19.98 -23.39
CA LEU A 260 -7.28 -18.73 -22.67
C LEU A 260 -7.99 -17.65 -23.52
N THR A 261 -7.88 -17.71 -24.85
CA THR A 261 -8.59 -16.77 -25.75
C THR A 261 -10.09 -16.97 -25.68
N THR A 262 -10.56 -18.23 -25.65
CA THR A 262 -11.98 -18.52 -25.51
C THR A 262 -12.47 -18.07 -24.14
N ASP A 263 -11.69 -18.29 -23.08
CA ASP A 263 -12.02 -17.86 -21.70
C ASP A 263 -12.23 -16.35 -21.62
N TYR A 264 -11.33 -15.57 -22.24
CA TYR A 264 -11.44 -14.12 -22.33
C TYR A 264 -12.78 -13.66 -22.93
N TYR A 265 -13.20 -14.27 -24.04
CA TYR A 265 -14.49 -13.94 -24.65
C TYR A 265 -15.69 -14.48 -23.87
N GLN A 266 -15.54 -15.59 -23.13
CA GLN A 266 -16.59 -16.05 -22.23
C GLN A 266 -16.85 -15.03 -21.11
N VAL A 267 -15.80 -14.46 -20.52
CA VAL A 267 -15.93 -13.46 -19.45
C VAL A 267 -16.59 -12.17 -19.97
N ILE A 268 -16.08 -11.60 -21.07
CA ILE A 268 -16.59 -10.32 -21.59
C ILE A 268 -18.04 -10.41 -22.06
N ASN A 269 -18.42 -11.53 -22.67
CA ASN A 269 -19.76 -11.68 -23.23
C ASN A 269 -20.82 -12.10 -22.19
N ASN A 270 -20.43 -12.37 -20.94
CA ASN A 270 -21.34 -12.81 -19.88
C ASN A 270 -21.22 -11.98 -18.58
N PRO A 271 -21.40 -10.65 -18.64
CA PRO A 271 -21.26 -9.77 -17.47
C PRO A 271 -22.26 -10.08 -16.34
N GLN A 272 -23.38 -10.76 -16.65
CA GLN A 272 -24.36 -11.21 -15.66
C GLN A 272 -23.85 -12.36 -14.77
N ILE A 273 -22.84 -13.11 -15.24
CA ILE A 273 -22.19 -14.19 -14.48
C ILE A 273 -20.95 -13.62 -13.78
N PHE A 274 -20.10 -12.94 -14.55
CA PHE A 274 -18.76 -12.57 -14.11
C PHE A 274 -18.63 -11.18 -13.51
N LEU A 275 -19.73 -10.42 -13.43
CA LEU A 275 -19.75 -8.96 -13.28
C LEU A 275 -19.14 -8.22 -14.48
N PRO A 276 -19.45 -6.94 -14.70
CA PRO A 276 -18.83 -6.15 -15.77
C PRO A 276 -17.30 -6.09 -15.66
N VAL A 277 -16.63 -6.24 -16.80
CA VAL A 277 -15.17 -6.16 -16.94
C VAL A 277 -14.78 -5.10 -17.97
N ASN A 278 -13.56 -4.58 -17.86
CA ASN A 278 -12.94 -3.72 -18.85
C ASN A 278 -12.09 -4.56 -19.82
N PRO A 279 -12.47 -4.69 -21.10
CA PRO A 279 -11.72 -5.47 -22.09
C PRO A 279 -10.26 -5.01 -22.29
N ASN A 280 -9.93 -3.76 -21.94
CA ASN A 280 -8.57 -3.24 -22.14
C ASN A 280 -7.61 -3.64 -21.01
N THR A 281 -8.12 -3.99 -19.83
CA THR A 281 -7.30 -4.37 -18.66
C THR A 281 -7.45 -5.85 -18.30
N LEU A 282 -8.51 -6.52 -18.75
CA LEU A 282 -8.66 -7.96 -18.60
C LEU A 282 -7.60 -8.72 -19.40
N THR A 283 -6.81 -9.54 -18.73
CA THR A 283 -5.87 -10.48 -19.38
C THR A 283 -6.54 -11.83 -19.62
N SER A 284 -6.03 -12.60 -20.58
CA SER A 284 -6.52 -13.97 -20.84
C SER A 284 -6.25 -14.91 -19.67
N LEU A 285 -5.14 -14.71 -18.94
CA LEU A 285 -4.83 -15.49 -17.73
C LEU A 285 -5.83 -15.19 -16.61
N ASN A 286 -6.15 -13.92 -16.38
CA ASN A 286 -7.17 -13.53 -15.42
C ASN A 286 -8.56 -14.10 -15.78
N ALA A 287 -8.94 -14.06 -17.05
CA ALA A 287 -10.18 -14.65 -17.52
C ALA A 287 -10.24 -16.17 -17.26
N MET A 288 -9.12 -16.89 -17.40
CA MET A 288 -9.02 -18.31 -17.07
C MET A 288 -9.26 -18.58 -15.58
N TYR A 289 -8.70 -17.78 -14.67
CA TYR A 289 -9.02 -17.88 -13.24
C TYR A 289 -10.51 -17.64 -12.97
N MET A 290 -11.14 -16.70 -13.67
CA MET A 290 -12.58 -16.43 -13.54
C MET A 290 -13.43 -17.61 -14.02
N VAL A 291 -13.21 -18.12 -15.23
CA VAL A 291 -14.04 -19.21 -15.76
C VAL A 291 -13.87 -20.51 -14.96
N ILE A 292 -12.66 -20.85 -14.51
CA ILE A 292 -12.46 -22.07 -13.71
C ILE A 292 -13.11 -21.95 -12.34
N SER A 293 -12.87 -20.85 -11.62
CA SER A 293 -13.41 -20.67 -10.26
C SER A 293 -14.94 -20.64 -10.25
N TYR A 294 -15.55 -19.96 -11.22
CA TYR A 294 -17.02 -19.92 -11.38
C TYR A 294 -17.58 -21.27 -11.83
N TYR A 295 -16.94 -21.97 -12.76
CA TYR A 295 -17.39 -23.30 -13.18
C TYR A 295 -17.40 -24.29 -12.01
N ILE A 296 -16.34 -24.34 -11.21
CA ILE A 296 -16.27 -25.19 -10.02
C ILE A 296 -17.36 -24.82 -9.01
N ALA A 297 -17.58 -23.53 -8.78
CA ALA A 297 -18.60 -23.03 -7.86
C ALA A 297 -20.04 -23.29 -8.35
N ASP A 298 -20.26 -23.40 -9.67
CA ASP A 298 -21.56 -23.69 -10.27
C ASP A 298 -21.90 -25.18 -10.25
N VAL A 299 -20.91 -26.04 -10.52
CA VAL A 299 -21.14 -27.50 -10.62
C VAL A 299 -21.11 -28.23 -9.28
N LEU A 300 -20.51 -27.64 -8.24
CA LEU A 300 -20.39 -28.25 -6.92
C LEU A 300 -21.05 -27.39 -5.83
N PRO A 301 -21.70 -28.01 -4.82
CA PRO A 301 -22.04 -27.30 -3.60
C PRO A 301 -20.76 -26.90 -2.86
N LEU A 302 -20.85 -25.92 -1.95
CA LEU A 302 -19.71 -25.40 -1.18
C LEU A 302 -18.86 -26.51 -0.50
N SER A 303 -19.51 -27.51 0.09
CA SER A 303 -18.81 -28.66 0.69
C SER A 303 -18.06 -29.51 -0.33
N GLY A 304 -18.56 -29.60 -1.56
CA GLY A 304 -17.89 -30.26 -2.69
C GLY A 304 -16.68 -29.46 -3.17
N VAL A 305 -16.79 -28.14 -3.27
CA VAL A 305 -15.66 -27.25 -3.62
C VAL A 305 -14.55 -27.37 -2.57
N SER A 306 -14.90 -27.33 -1.29
CA SER A 306 -13.94 -27.52 -0.19
C SER A 306 -13.28 -28.91 -0.21
N LYS A 307 -14.05 -29.97 -0.47
CA LYS A 307 -13.50 -31.32 -0.65
C LYS A 307 -12.50 -31.39 -1.81
N LEU A 308 -12.86 -30.85 -2.97
CA LEU A 308 -11.97 -30.83 -4.14
C LEU A 308 -10.66 -30.09 -3.83
N TYR A 309 -10.74 -28.97 -3.11
CA TYR A 309 -9.54 -28.26 -2.66
C TYR A 309 -8.63 -29.15 -1.81
N ASN A 310 -9.18 -29.83 -0.81
CA ASN A 310 -8.43 -30.75 0.05
C ASN A 310 -7.78 -31.89 -0.74
N ASP A 311 -8.47 -32.47 -1.72
CA ASP A 311 -7.95 -33.59 -2.52
C ASP A 311 -6.82 -33.14 -3.45
N ILE A 312 -6.93 -31.95 -4.05
CA ILE A 312 -5.85 -31.34 -4.84
C ILE A 312 -4.64 -30.99 -3.95
N GLN A 313 -4.87 -30.47 -2.74
CA GLN A 313 -3.80 -30.23 -1.78
C GLN A 313 -3.08 -31.52 -1.37
N ALA A 314 -3.84 -32.59 -1.09
CA ALA A 314 -3.30 -33.89 -0.72
C ALA A 314 -2.44 -34.49 -1.84
N TYR A 315 -2.83 -34.29 -3.11
CA TYR A 315 -2.06 -34.77 -4.26
C TYR A 315 -0.81 -33.92 -4.54
N THR A 316 -0.94 -32.60 -4.54
CA THR A 316 0.16 -31.68 -4.91
C THR A 316 1.17 -31.46 -3.78
N GLY A 317 0.74 -31.62 -2.52
CA GLY A 317 1.50 -31.22 -1.34
C GLY A 317 1.55 -29.70 -1.13
N TRP A 318 0.86 -28.92 -1.97
CA TRP A 318 0.78 -27.47 -1.86
C TRP A 318 -0.52 -27.04 -1.21
N SER A 319 -0.49 -25.92 -0.48
CA SER A 319 -1.69 -25.36 0.15
C SER A 319 -1.59 -23.86 0.25
N ILE A 320 -2.72 -23.18 0.14
CA ILE A 320 -2.91 -21.76 0.45
C ILE A 320 -3.86 -21.73 1.67
N ARG A 321 -3.41 -21.18 2.80
CA ARG A 321 -4.17 -21.27 4.07
C ARG A 321 -4.42 -19.94 4.75
N TYR A 322 -3.54 -18.96 4.55
CA TYR A 322 -3.63 -17.68 5.24
C TYR A 322 -4.07 -16.59 4.28
N ALA A 323 -5.18 -15.94 4.60
CA ALA A 323 -5.67 -14.78 3.86
C ALA A 323 -5.66 -13.53 4.74
N MET A 324 -5.44 -12.37 4.14
CA MET A 324 -5.44 -11.09 4.86
C MET A 324 -6.17 -10.01 4.05
N SER A 325 -6.85 -9.13 4.77
CA SER A 325 -7.24 -7.79 4.32
C SER A 325 -6.93 -6.80 5.42
N ASP A 326 -6.59 -5.56 5.06
CA ASP A 326 -6.33 -4.48 5.99
C ASP A 326 -7.14 -3.21 5.64
N SER A 327 -6.96 -2.17 6.44
CA SER A 327 -7.65 -0.89 6.29
C SER A 327 -7.37 -0.21 4.94
N ARG A 328 -6.22 -0.45 4.32
CA ARG A 328 -5.88 0.13 3.01
C ARG A 328 -6.76 -0.46 1.91
N LEU A 329 -7.07 -1.76 1.99
CA LEU A 329 -7.97 -2.41 1.05
C LEU A 329 -9.44 -2.06 1.29
N PHE A 330 -9.80 -1.35 2.36
CA PHE A 330 -11.18 -1.00 2.65
C PHE A 330 -11.50 0.46 2.28
N PRO A 331 -12.49 0.72 1.43
CA PRO A 331 -12.89 2.07 1.02
C PRO A 331 -13.76 2.72 2.11
N PHE A 332 -13.18 3.29 3.18
CA PHE A 332 -13.95 3.78 4.33
C PHE A 332 -14.88 4.96 4.03
N SER A 333 -14.51 5.85 3.12
CA SER A 333 -15.28 7.07 2.84
C SER A 333 -15.08 7.58 1.42
N GLY A 334 -15.93 8.52 1.00
CA GLY A 334 -15.76 9.19 -0.29
C GLY A 334 -14.52 10.09 -0.37
N GLN A 335 -13.87 10.41 0.76
CA GLN A 335 -12.58 11.11 0.78
C GLN A 335 -11.38 10.16 0.75
N SER A 336 -11.59 8.91 1.14
CA SER A 336 -10.55 7.89 1.22
C SER A 336 -11.15 6.54 0.86
N THR A 337 -11.08 6.21 -0.42
CA THR A 337 -11.51 4.93 -0.99
C THR A 337 -10.42 3.85 -0.91
N GLY A 338 -9.30 4.16 -0.25
CA GLY A 338 -8.17 3.27 -0.06
C GLY A 338 -7.55 2.83 -1.38
N ILE A 339 -6.99 1.63 -1.39
CA ILE A 339 -6.45 0.95 -2.57
C ILE A 339 -7.39 -0.14 -3.08
N TYR A 340 -8.68 -0.15 -2.73
CA TYR A 340 -9.65 -1.15 -3.23
C TYR A 340 -9.69 -1.17 -4.78
N TYR A 341 -9.45 -0.03 -5.42
CA TYR A 341 -9.36 0.06 -6.88
C TYR A 341 -8.24 -0.82 -7.45
N ALA A 342 -7.16 -1.07 -6.70
CA ALA A 342 -5.96 -1.73 -7.21
C ALA A 342 -6.21 -3.21 -7.58
N PRO A 343 -6.77 -4.08 -6.69
CA PRO A 343 -7.19 -5.42 -7.10
C PRO A 343 -8.29 -5.37 -8.15
N ALA A 344 -9.18 -4.38 -8.14
CA ALA A 344 -10.25 -4.28 -9.14
C ALA A 344 -9.70 -3.99 -10.56
N ASP A 345 -8.93 -2.92 -10.73
CA ASP A 345 -8.41 -2.48 -12.02
C ASP A 345 -7.46 -3.52 -12.64
N LEU A 346 -6.50 -3.99 -11.85
CA LEU A 346 -5.47 -4.92 -12.33
C LEU A 346 -6.01 -6.34 -12.58
N THR A 347 -7.22 -6.65 -12.09
CA THR A 347 -7.96 -7.86 -12.47
C THR A 347 -9.16 -7.57 -13.37
N GLY A 348 -9.09 -6.50 -14.16
CA GLY A 348 -9.98 -6.28 -15.28
C GLY A 348 -11.38 -5.78 -14.91
N ARG A 349 -11.62 -5.30 -13.69
CA ARG A 349 -12.91 -4.68 -13.32
C ARG A 349 -13.02 -3.28 -13.93
N VAL A 350 -14.26 -2.81 -14.10
CA VAL A 350 -14.52 -1.48 -14.65
C VAL A 350 -14.21 -0.40 -13.61
N ILE A 351 -13.32 0.52 -13.98
CA ILE A 351 -12.99 1.72 -13.20
C ILE A 351 -13.68 2.93 -13.83
N ASP A 352 -14.35 3.74 -13.02
CA ASP A 352 -15.00 4.98 -13.46
C ASP A 352 -14.00 6.14 -13.65
N SER A 353 -14.51 7.30 -14.08
CA SER A 353 -13.69 8.49 -14.27
C SER A 353 -13.09 9.06 -12.98
N GLY A 354 -13.63 8.69 -11.82
CA GLY A 354 -13.11 9.05 -10.50
C GLY A 354 -11.99 8.12 -10.01
N GLY A 355 -11.69 7.05 -10.76
CA GLY A 355 -10.71 6.04 -10.33
C GLY A 355 -11.30 4.97 -9.42
N ASN A 356 -12.64 4.88 -9.32
CA ASN A 356 -13.30 3.92 -8.44
C ASN A 356 -13.88 2.73 -9.21
N PRO A 357 -13.91 1.53 -8.61
CA PRO A 357 -14.51 0.36 -9.23
C PRO A 357 -16.04 0.41 -9.18
N SER A 358 -16.64 0.85 -10.29
CA SER A 358 -18.04 1.26 -10.41
C SER A 358 -19.07 0.15 -10.16
N THR A 359 -18.64 -1.12 -10.18
CA THR A 359 -19.49 -2.27 -9.86
C THR A 359 -19.65 -2.46 -8.34
N TYR A 360 -18.72 -1.95 -7.54
CA TYR A 360 -18.64 -2.20 -6.11
C TYR A 360 -19.13 -0.99 -5.30
N PHE A 361 -18.77 0.22 -5.71
CA PHE A 361 -19.25 1.44 -5.08
C PHE A 361 -19.11 2.64 -6.03
N ASN A 362 -19.73 3.76 -5.67
CA ASN A 362 -19.47 5.05 -6.28
C ASN A 362 -19.26 6.14 -5.21
N VAL A 363 -18.69 7.27 -5.64
CA VAL A 363 -18.51 8.45 -4.81
C VAL A 363 -19.35 9.61 -5.37
N THR A 364 -20.13 10.23 -4.49
CA THR A 364 -20.96 11.40 -4.80
C THR A 364 -20.49 12.59 -3.98
N ILE A 365 -20.34 13.75 -4.62
CA ILE A 365 -19.84 14.99 -4.02
C ILE A 365 -21.00 15.96 -3.85
N LEU A 366 -21.19 16.49 -2.64
CA LEU A 366 -22.05 17.64 -2.39
C LEU A 366 -21.28 18.93 -2.72
N GLY A 367 -21.78 19.69 -3.69
CA GLY A 367 -21.24 20.97 -4.08
C GLY A 367 -21.67 22.13 -3.18
N SER A 368 -20.90 23.22 -3.20
CA SER A 368 -21.20 24.46 -2.48
C SER A 368 -22.51 25.14 -2.93
N ASP A 369 -23.05 24.72 -4.08
CA ASP A 369 -24.33 25.15 -4.63
C ASP A 369 -25.52 24.28 -4.18
N GLY A 370 -25.26 23.25 -3.36
CA GLY A 370 -26.26 22.33 -2.83
C GLY A 370 -26.61 21.16 -3.75
N ASN A 371 -25.97 21.05 -4.92
CA ASN A 371 -26.20 19.94 -5.85
C ASN A 371 -25.24 18.77 -5.63
N TYR A 372 -25.65 17.58 -6.04
CA TYR A 372 -24.83 16.36 -5.98
C TYR A 372 -24.20 16.06 -7.34
N TYR A 373 -22.91 15.72 -7.33
CA TYR A 373 -22.12 15.43 -8.52
C TYR A 373 -21.43 14.07 -8.39
N ALA A 374 -21.25 13.37 -9.51
CA ALA A 374 -20.36 12.21 -9.53
C ALA A 374 -18.90 12.66 -9.40
N GLU A 375 -18.06 11.83 -8.79
CA GLU A 375 -16.64 12.13 -8.70
C GLU A 375 -15.99 12.35 -10.09
N GLY A 376 -15.15 13.38 -10.20
CA GLY A 376 -14.57 13.82 -11.47
C GLY A 376 -15.46 14.70 -12.35
N THR A 377 -16.72 14.98 -11.95
CA THR A 377 -17.66 15.80 -12.74
C THR A 377 -17.99 17.16 -12.11
N LEU A 378 -17.35 17.52 -11.00
CA LEU A 378 -17.60 18.77 -10.28
C LEU A 378 -17.24 19.98 -11.16
N PRO A 379 -18.17 20.93 -11.40
CA PRO A 379 -17.89 22.11 -12.20
C PRO A 379 -16.78 22.97 -11.58
N PRO A 380 -15.89 23.59 -12.37
CA PRO A 380 -14.78 24.40 -11.85
C PRO A 380 -15.20 25.58 -10.96
N THR A 381 -16.45 26.02 -11.05
CA THR A 381 -17.02 27.12 -10.26
C THR A 381 -17.64 26.68 -8.93
N VAL A 382 -17.75 25.38 -8.69
CA VAL A 382 -18.36 24.79 -7.49
C VAL A 382 -17.27 24.14 -6.65
N SER A 383 -17.27 24.42 -5.34
CA SER A 383 -16.33 23.80 -4.41
C SER A 383 -16.96 22.56 -3.77
N ALA A 384 -16.16 21.52 -3.53
CA ALA A 384 -16.63 20.33 -2.82
C ALA A 384 -16.83 20.63 -1.33
N VAL A 385 -18.00 20.27 -0.80
CA VAL A 385 -18.36 20.42 0.62
C VAL A 385 -18.18 19.10 1.36
N GLN A 386 -18.70 18.01 0.79
CA GLN A 386 -18.67 16.69 1.40
C GLN A 386 -18.64 15.60 0.34
N TYR A 387 -17.99 14.48 0.65
CA TYR A 387 -17.93 13.30 -0.21
C TYR A 387 -18.68 12.16 0.47
N TYR A 388 -19.57 11.52 -0.27
CA TYR A 388 -20.36 10.37 0.16
C TYR A 388 -19.94 9.16 -0.66
N ILE A 389 -19.87 8.00 -0.02
CA ILE A 389 -19.63 6.72 -0.68
C ILE A 389 -20.91 5.88 -0.62
N ASN A 390 -21.30 5.32 -1.76
CA ASN A 390 -22.46 4.43 -1.85
C ASN A 390 -21.99 3.05 -2.31
N TYR A 391 -22.09 2.05 -1.42
CA TYR A 391 -21.69 0.68 -1.71
C TYR A 391 -22.83 -0.11 -2.36
N PHE A 392 -22.47 -1.01 -3.27
CA PHE A 392 -23.37 -1.92 -3.98
C PHE A 392 -23.19 -3.36 -3.50
N ALA A 393 -24.13 -4.25 -3.85
CA ALA A 393 -24.11 -5.65 -3.42
C ALA A 393 -22.75 -6.36 -3.67
N PRO A 394 -22.06 -6.19 -4.82
CA PRO A 394 -20.77 -6.85 -5.04
C PRO A 394 -19.65 -6.46 -4.07
N PHE A 395 -19.74 -5.27 -3.45
CA PHE A 395 -18.82 -4.87 -2.38
C PHE A 395 -19.03 -5.71 -1.12
N TYR A 396 -20.27 -5.80 -0.65
CA TYR A 396 -20.62 -6.57 0.55
C TYR A 396 -20.32 -8.07 0.39
N ASN A 397 -20.41 -8.57 -0.85
CA ASN A 397 -20.13 -9.98 -1.17
C ASN A 397 -18.63 -10.30 -1.31
N SER A 398 -17.76 -9.29 -1.37
CA SER A 398 -16.33 -9.50 -1.63
C SER A 398 -15.60 -10.13 -0.44
N MET A 399 -14.57 -10.93 -0.69
CA MET A 399 -13.72 -11.46 0.39
C MET A 399 -13.01 -10.33 1.17
N ILE A 400 -12.69 -9.19 0.55
CA ILE A 400 -12.21 -8.00 1.28
C ILE A 400 -13.21 -7.63 2.40
N TYR A 401 -14.51 -7.54 2.08
CA TYR A 401 -15.53 -7.18 3.05
C TYR A 401 -15.73 -8.26 4.12
N HIS A 402 -15.83 -9.53 3.72
CA HIS A 402 -16.00 -10.62 4.68
C HIS A 402 -14.79 -10.82 5.60
N ILE A 403 -13.56 -10.65 5.09
CA ILE A 403 -12.34 -10.75 5.89
C ILE A 403 -12.20 -9.55 6.84
N TYR A 404 -12.62 -8.34 6.43
CA TYR A 404 -12.40 -7.14 7.25
C TYR A 404 -13.56 -6.82 8.21
N ILE A 405 -14.80 -6.96 7.74
CA ILE A 405 -16.02 -6.62 8.49
C ILE A 405 -16.82 -7.87 8.89
N GLY A 406 -17.02 -8.79 7.94
CA GLY A 406 -17.81 -10.01 8.14
C GLY A 406 -19.23 -9.93 7.60
N TYR A 407 -20.13 -9.25 8.33
CA TYR A 407 -21.56 -9.17 8.02
C TYR A 407 -21.99 -7.73 7.74
N ASN A 408 -23.10 -7.58 7.00
CA ASN A 408 -23.69 -6.29 6.69
C ASN A 408 -24.92 -5.99 7.56
N GLY A 409 -25.38 -4.74 7.57
CA GLY A 409 -26.55 -4.34 8.37
C GLY A 409 -27.84 -5.10 8.03
N THR A 410 -28.02 -5.53 6.78
CA THR A 410 -29.21 -6.30 6.37
C THR A 410 -29.23 -7.71 6.96
N ASP A 411 -28.06 -8.29 7.24
CA ASP A 411 -27.94 -9.61 7.89
C ASP A 411 -28.46 -9.60 9.33
N ILE A 412 -28.47 -8.42 9.98
CA ILE A 412 -29.02 -8.20 11.33
C ILE A 412 -30.35 -7.45 11.32
N GLY A 413 -31.04 -7.41 10.17
CA GLY A 413 -32.39 -6.85 10.04
C GLY A 413 -32.46 -5.33 9.94
N LEU A 414 -31.34 -4.63 9.71
CA LEU A 414 -31.33 -3.21 9.37
C LEU A 414 -31.59 -2.99 7.87
N ALA A 415 -31.99 -1.78 7.49
CA ALA A 415 -32.20 -1.44 6.09
C ALA A 415 -30.87 -1.35 5.30
N ASN A 416 -29.81 -0.88 5.95
CA ASN A 416 -28.45 -0.76 5.44
C ASN A 416 -27.48 -0.54 6.61
N GLY A 417 -26.18 -0.47 6.30
CA GLY A 417 -25.14 -0.10 7.26
C GLY A 417 -23.99 -1.09 7.29
N ILE A 418 -22.84 -0.61 7.74
CA ILE A 418 -21.63 -1.41 7.97
C ILE A 418 -21.38 -1.42 9.48
N PRO A 419 -21.30 -2.60 10.12
CA PRO A 419 -20.98 -2.70 11.53
C PRO A 419 -19.71 -1.92 11.90
N GLY A 420 -19.73 -1.25 13.05
CA GLY A 420 -18.60 -0.46 13.56
C GLY A 420 -18.27 0.82 12.77
N LEU A 421 -18.99 1.14 11.71
CA LEU A 421 -18.89 2.41 10.97
C LEU A 421 -20.14 3.26 11.13
N GLU A 422 -20.06 4.55 10.79
CA GLU A 422 -21.16 5.50 10.95
C GLU A 422 -22.50 5.00 10.35
N GLY A 423 -23.61 5.37 10.99
CA GLY A 423 -24.97 5.02 10.56
C GLY A 423 -25.69 4.05 11.51
N ALA A 424 -26.71 3.36 10.99
CA ALA A 424 -27.60 2.52 11.79
C ALA A 424 -26.90 1.31 12.45
N ALA A 425 -25.81 0.83 11.85
CA ALA A 425 -25.02 -0.31 12.33
C ALA A 425 -23.80 0.10 13.18
N ALA A 426 -23.63 1.38 13.51
CA ALA A 426 -22.42 1.88 14.17
C ALA A 426 -22.13 1.24 15.54
N SER A 427 -23.18 0.85 16.25
CA SER A 427 -23.07 0.18 17.57
C SER A 427 -22.90 -1.33 17.47
N SER A 428 -23.04 -1.91 16.27
CA SER A 428 -22.88 -3.34 16.03
C SER A 428 -21.39 -3.69 15.93
N PRO A 429 -20.93 -4.78 16.55
CA PRO A 429 -19.51 -5.15 16.54
C PRO A 429 -19.07 -5.62 15.15
N ILE A 430 -17.81 -5.38 14.80
CA ILE A 430 -17.19 -5.97 13.61
C ILE A 430 -16.76 -7.40 13.92
N GLU A 431 -17.25 -8.35 13.12
CA GLU A 431 -17.03 -9.78 13.29
C GLU A 431 -16.43 -10.39 12.01
N PRO A 432 -15.12 -10.23 11.77
CA PRO A 432 -14.44 -10.77 10.60
C PRO A 432 -14.75 -12.26 10.37
N GLY A 433 -14.84 -12.67 9.12
CA GLY A 433 -15.12 -14.05 8.74
C GLY A 433 -16.55 -14.53 9.04
N TRP A 434 -17.44 -13.66 9.53
CA TRP A 434 -18.85 -14.00 9.70
C TRP A 434 -19.45 -14.52 8.38
N MET A 435 -20.24 -15.59 8.46
CA MET A 435 -20.84 -16.32 7.34
C MET A 435 -19.86 -17.08 6.41
N LEU A 436 -18.56 -17.11 6.72
CA LEU A 436 -17.63 -18.03 6.07
C LEU A 436 -17.58 -19.36 6.85
N GLN A 437 -17.85 -20.48 6.18
CA GLN A 437 -17.93 -21.80 6.82
C GLN A 437 -16.61 -22.56 6.85
N HIS A 438 -15.70 -22.28 5.91
CA HIS A 438 -14.41 -22.95 5.71
C HIS A 438 -13.23 -22.00 5.90
N PHE A 439 -13.49 -20.78 6.38
CA PHE A 439 -12.48 -19.84 6.84
C PHE A 439 -12.71 -19.52 8.31
N GLU A 440 -11.63 -19.35 9.07
CA GLU A 440 -11.68 -18.91 10.46
C GLU A 440 -10.75 -17.72 10.68
N VAL A 441 -11.10 -16.86 11.63
CA VAL A 441 -10.24 -15.73 12.04
C VAL A 441 -9.17 -16.25 12.99
N ALA A 442 -8.00 -16.52 12.44
CA ALA A 442 -6.85 -16.94 13.24
C ALA A 442 -6.13 -15.75 13.93
N TYR A 443 -6.22 -14.56 13.34
CA TYR A 443 -5.59 -13.35 13.86
C TYR A 443 -6.39 -12.08 13.53
N LYS A 444 -6.56 -11.22 14.54
CA LYS A 444 -7.06 -9.84 14.39
C LYS A 444 -6.22 -8.96 15.30
N THR A 445 -5.61 -7.90 14.75
CA THR A 445 -4.83 -6.97 15.58
C THR A 445 -5.74 -6.28 16.60
N ALA A 446 -5.26 -6.20 17.83
CA ALA A 446 -5.75 -5.32 18.88
C ALA A 446 -4.56 -4.68 19.60
N TYR A 447 -4.78 -3.53 20.22
CA TYR A 447 -3.74 -2.82 20.97
C TYR A 447 -4.00 -2.91 22.46
N TYR A 448 -3.08 -3.54 23.19
CA TYR A 448 -3.13 -3.60 24.65
C TYR A 448 -2.36 -2.44 25.29
N CYS A 449 -2.90 -1.86 26.35
CA CYS A 449 -2.23 -0.85 27.17
C CYS A 449 -2.26 -1.29 28.67
N PRO A 450 -1.11 -1.27 29.38
CA PRO A 450 -1.02 -1.64 30.79
C PRO A 450 -1.85 -0.77 31.75
N PRO A 451 -2.20 -1.27 32.96
CA PRO A 451 -2.89 -0.48 33.97
C PRO A 451 -2.09 0.77 34.39
N GLY A 452 -2.78 1.89 34.57
CA GLY A 452 -2.18 3.16 35.00
C GLY A 452 -1.68 4.05 33.85
N GLU A 453 -1.60 3.52 32.65
CA GLU A 453 -1.45 4.28 31.41
C GLU A 453 -2.86 4.52 30.80
N THR A 454 -3.09 5.69 30.24
CA THR A 454 -4.36 5.99 29.54
C THR A 454 -4.23 5.62 28.07
N SER A 455 -5.32 5.19 27.42
CA SER A 455 -5.37 4.98 25.96
C SER A 455 -5.03 6.24 25.14
N SER A 456 -5.02 7.41 25.78
CA SER A 456 -4.52 8.67 25.21
C SER A 456 -2.99 8.81 25.20
N ASN A 457 -2.22 7.87 25.78
CA ASN A 457 -0.77 7.76 25.63
C ASN A 457 -0.46 6.74 24.51
N PRO A 458 -0.17 7.19 23.28
CA PRO A 458 0.05 6.28 22.14
C PRO A 458 1.24 5.33 22.36
N ASN A 459 2.14 5.66 23.28
CA ASN A 459 3.34 4.88 23.56
C ASN A 459 3.07 3.63 24.41
N CYS A 460 1.88 3.50 25.03
CA CYS A 460 1.55 2.32 25.82
C CYS A 460 0.97 1.16 24.99
N ASN A 461 0.47 1.46 23.79
CA ASN A 461 -0.20 0.50 22.94
C ASN A 461 0.79 -0.56 22.46
N VAL A 462 0.44 -1.83 22.65
CA VAL A 462 1.19 -2.98 22.13
C VAL A 462 0.27 -3.78 21.20
N ALA A 463 0.59 -3.80 19.90
CA ALA A 463 -0.11 -4.58 18.90
C ALA A 463 0.10 -6.07 19.14
N MET A 464 -1.00 -6.82 19.22
CA MET A 464 -1.01 -8.27 19.38
C MET A 464 -2.34 -8.85 18.90
N ASN A 465 -2.47 -10.19 18.93
CA ASN A 465 -3.73 -10.83 18.58
C ASN A 465 -4.86 -10.47 19.58
N LEU A 466 -6.07 -10.23 19.08
CA LEU A 466 -7.24 -9.80 19.84
C LEU A 466 -7.53 -10.66 21.09
N PRO A 467 -7.56 -12.01 21.02
CA PRO A 467 -7.78 -12.83 22.22
C PRO A 467 -6.69 -12.65 23.27
N THR A 468 -5.45 -12.37 22.85
CA THR A 468 -4.33 -12.13 23.77
C THR A 468 -4.46 -10.76 24.44
N ALA A 469 -4.78 -9.72 23.66
CA ALA A 469 -4.97 -8.37 24.18
C ALA A 469 -6.11 -8.31 25.22
N THR A 470 -7.25 -8.92 24.90
CA THR A 470 -8.43 -8.94 25.78
C THR A 470 -8.18 -9.73 27.05
N ALA A 471 -7.55 -10.91 26.95
CA ALA A 471 -7.17 -11.71 28.12
C ALA A 471 -6.17 -10.98 29.03
N LEU A 472 -5.20 -10.27 28.45
CA LEU A 472 -4.21 -9.51 29.21
C LEU A 472 -4.83 -8.29 29.89
N ALA A 473 -5.67 -7.54 29.18
CA ALA A 473 -6.44 -6.42 29.74
C ALA A 473 -7.28 -6.86 30.94
N ALA A 474 -8.01 -7.97 30.81
CA ALA A 474 -8.81 -8.54 31.91
C ALA A 474 -7.95 -8.98 33.11
N LYS A 475 -6.77 -9.58 32.85
CA LYS A 475 -5.87 -10.07 33.90
C LYS A 475 -5.17 -8.94 34.66
N THR A 476 -4.76 -7.88 33.98
CA THR A 476 -3.95 -6.79 34.56
C THR A 476 -4.76 -5.56 34.93
N ASN A 477 -6.08 -5.55 34.69
CA ASN A 477 -6.91 -4.34 34.76
C ASN A 477 -6.40 -3.22 33.83
N GLY A 478 -5.87 -3.61 32.66
CA GLY A 478 -5.45 -2.71 31.59
C GLY A 478 -6.58 -2.48 30.58
N THR A 479 -6.28 -1.88 29.43
CA THR A 479 -7.25 -1.67 28.34
C THR A 479 -6.82 -2.39 27.07
N ALA A 480 -7.80 -2.83 26.27
CA ALA A 480 -7.56 -3.35 24.91
C ALA A 480 -8.41 -2.54 23.93
N ASP A 481 -7.76 -1.91 22.95
CA ASP A 481 -8.42 -1.31 21.80
C ASP A 481 -8.64 -2.37 20.73
N THR A 482 -9.90 -2.61 20.41
CA THR A 482 -10.37 -3.62 19.47
C THR A 482 -11.07 -2.99 18.27
N SER A 483 -10.97 -1.66 18.12
CA SER A 483 -11.54 -0.94 16.99
C SER A 483 -10.87 -1.37 15.68
N ALA A 484 -11.60 -1.17 14.58
CA ALA A 484 -11.15 -1.58 13.24
C ALA A 484 -10.46 -0.43 12.47
N THR A 485 -10.10 0.66 13.16
CA THR A 485 -9.57 1.89 12.55
C THR A 485 -8.23 2.28 13.14
#